data_AF-A0A0G1DPM4-F1
#
_entry.id   AF-A0A0G1DPM4-F1
#
_cell.length_a   1.000
_cell.length_b   1.000
_cell.length_c   1.000
_cell.angle_alpha   90.00
_cell.angle_beta   90.00
_cell.angle_gamma   90.00
#
_symmetry.space_group_name_H-M   'P 1'
#
loop_
_entity.id
_entity.type
_entity.pdbx_description
1 polymer ?
#
loop_
_entity_poly.entity_id
_entity_poly.type
_entity_poly.pdbx_seq_one_letter_code
_entity_poly.pdbx_strand_id
1 'polypeptide(L)'
;MDSFDLINIFQWWVMIFALGVIFLPLCALLFSNFFDRGYIFAKILGMLLVSYLAWILASLKILPFSLPTLIGILAIFIVASTVISYFKQSFQKLGGQWKIILFEEILFTAGLIFWAYVRAHEPSIHGLEKFMD
;
A
#
# COMPACT_ATOMS: atom_id res chain seq x y z
N MET A 1 7.94 -11.83 -20.31
CA MET A 1 7.72 -10.69 -19.40
C MET A 1 8.50 -9.55 -19.97
N ASP A 2 7.78 -8.59 -20.53
CA ASP A 2 8.38 -7.54 -21.33
C ASP A 2 8.96 -6.45 -20.43
N SER A 3 9.80 -5.58 -20.99
CA SER A 3 10.38 -4.46 -20.23
C SER A 3 9.31 -3.54 -19.65
N PHE A 4 8.16 -3.41 -20.32
CA PHE A 4 7.01 -2.65 -19.83
C PHE A 4 6.38 -3.28 -18.57
N ASP A 5 6.28 -4.61 -18.50
CA ASP A 5 5.75 -5.31 -17.33
C ASP A 5 6.64 -5.09 -16.10
N LEU A 6 7.95 -5.13 -16.29
CA LEU A 6 8.93 -4.85 -15.23
C LEU A 6 8.79 -3.42 -14.69
N ILE A 7 8.57 -2.43 -15.57
CA ILE A 7 8.32 -1.05 -15.16
C ILE A 7 7.03 -0.94 -14.34
N ASN A 8 5.96 -1.60 -14.77
CA ASN A 8 4.68 -1.59 -14.04
C ASN A 8 4.81 -2.23 -12.65
N ILE A 9 5.48 -3.38 -12.56
CA ILE A 9 5.75 -4.07 -11.29
C ILE A 9 6.56 -3.17 -10.35
N PHE A 10 7.59 -2.50 -10.88
CA PHE A 10 8.39 -1.57 -10.11
C PHE A 10 7.58 -0.36 -9.64
N GLN A 11 6.72 0.22 -10.48
CA GLN A 11 5.82 1.31 -10.09
C GLN A 11 4.88 0.88 -8.95
N TRP A 12 4.28 -0.31 -9.04
CA TRP A 12 3.45 -0.87 -7.98
C TRP A 12 4.23 -1.06 -6.69
N TRP A 13 5.43 -1.62 -6.77
CA TRP A 13 6.30 -1.79 -5.62
C TRP A 13 6.59 -0.45 -4.93
N VAL A 14 6.98 0.58 -5.70
CA VAL A 14 7.24 1.93 -5.18
C VAL A 14 5.99 2.56 -4.56
N MET A 15 4.83 2.44 -5.20
CA MET A 15 3.57 2.98 -4.66
C MET A 15 3.19 2.33 -3.33
N ILE A 16 3.29 1.00 -3.24
CA ILE A 16 2.96 0.27 -2.01
C ILE A 16 3.99 0.56 -0.92
N PHE A 17 5.27 0.68 -1.28
CA PHE A 17 6.30 1.11 -0.36
C PHE A 17 6.03 2.51 0.19
N ALA A 18 5.70 3.48 -0.67
CA ALA A 18 5.33 4.83 -0.27
C ALA A 18 4.12 4.85 0.67
N LEU A 19 3.06 4.09 0.36
CA LEU A 19 1.92 3.90 1.24
C LEU A 19 2.34 3.32 2.60
N GLY A 20 3.19 2.29 2.61
CA GLY A 20 3.73 1.71 3.83
C GLY A 20 4.43 2.75 4.71
N VAL A 21 5.27 3.60 4.12
CA VAL A 21 5.97 4.68 4.85
C VAL A 21 5.00 5.71 5.41
N ILE A 22 3.99 6.13 4.64
CA ILE A 22 2.98 7.11 5.08
C ILE A 22 2.19 6.58 6.28
N PHE A 23 1.82 5.30 6.26
CA PHE A 23 0.98 4.68 7.29
C PHE A 23 1.78 4.06 8.44
N LEU A 24 3.11 4.01 8.36
CA LEU A 24 3.96 3.44 9.39
C LEU A 24 3.77 4.06 10.78
N PRO A 25 3.65 5.40 10.95
CA PRO A 25 3.43 6.00 12.27
C PRO A 25 2.10 5.59 12.91
N LEU A 26 1.07 5.44 12.06
CA LEU A 26 -0.26 5.00 12.46
C LEU A 26 -0.21 3.52 12.90
N CYS A 27 0.46 2.67 12.12
CA CYS A 27 0.61 1.25 12.43
C CYS A 27 1.45 1.02 13.67
N ALA A 28 2.53 1.78 13.85
CA ALA A 28 3.36 1.71 15.05
C ALA A 28 2.62 2.13 16.33
N LEU A 29 1.53 2.91 16.21
CA LEU A 29 0.64 3.22 17.33
C LEU A 29 -0.29 2.03 17.64
N LEU A 30 -0.91 1.45 16.61
CA LEU A 30 -1.85 0.33 16.74
C LEU A 30 -1.15 -0.98 17.17
N PHE A 31 0.01 -1.27 16.58
CA PHE A 31 0.82 -2.47 16.79
C PHE A 31 2.07 -2.16 17.62
N SER A 32 1.97 -1.23 18.57
CA SER A 32 3.11 -0.81 19.41
C SER A 32 3.78 -1.96 20.20
N ASN A 33 3.06 -3.06 20.41
CA ASN A 33 3.54 -4.24 21.13
C ASN A 33 4.19 -5.30 20.21
N PHE A 34 4.12 -5.14 18.89
CA PHE A 34 4.78 -6.03 17.93
C PHE A 34 6.26 -5.69 17.81
N PHE A 35 7.08 -6.69 17.49
CA PHE A 35 8.52 -6.52 17.30
C PHE A 35 8.79 -5.48 16.21
N ASP A 36 8.26 -5.70 15.00
CA ASP A 36 8.39 -4.85 13.81
C ASP A 36 7.56 -3.55 13.86
N ARG A 37 6.75 -3.35 14.90
CA ARG A 37 5.75 -2.27 15.03
C ARG A 37 4.72 -2.25 13.90
N GLY A 38 4.45 -3.41 13.31
CA GLY A 38 3.53 -3.56 12.20
C GLY A 38 3.98 -2.88 10.92
N TYR A 39 5.28 -2.95 10.59
CA TYR A 39 5.83 -2.39 9.34
C TYR A 39 5.15 -3.02 8.13
N ILE A 40 5.09 -4.35 8.06
CA ILE A 40 4.45 -5.03 6.94
C ILE A 40 2.95 -4.72 6.85
N PHE A 41 2.28 -4.57 8.01
CA PHE A 41 0.87 -4.21 8.08
C PHE A 41 0.58 -2.79 7.57
N ALA A 42 1.57 -1.88 7.58
CA ALA A 42 1.39 -0.53 7.08
C ALA A 42 1.05 -0.47 5.59
N LYS A 43 1.63 -1.37 4.78
CA LYS A 43 1.31 -1.49 3.35
C LYS A 43 -0.17 -1.88 3.15
N ILE A 44 -0.63 -2.85 3.93
CA ILE A 44 -2.00 -3.38 3.87
C ILE A 44 -2.99 -2.34 4.38
N LEU A 45 -2.74 -1.76 5.56
CA LEU A 45 -3.62 -0.76 6.16
C LEU A 45 -3.70 0.51 5.32
N GLY A 46 -2.58 0.96 4.74
CA GLY A 46 -2.58 2.11 3.85
C GLY A 46 -3.46 1.88 2.64
N MET A 47 -3.31 0.73 1.98
CA MET A 47 -4.14 0.36 0.83
C MET A 47 -5.62 0.23 1.22
N LEU A 48 -5.93 -0.43 2.33
CA LEU A 48 -7.28 -0.63 2.83
C LEU A 48 -7.96 0.71 3.16
N LEU A 49 -7.31 1.57 3.95
CA LEU A 49 -7.90 2.83 4.40
C LEU A 49 -8.11 3.80 3.24
N VAL A 50 -7.15 3.92 2.33
CA VAL A 50 -7.27 4.82 1.17
C VAL A 50 -8.38 4.33 0.23
N SER A 51 -8.39 3.05 -0.12
CA SER A 51 -9.39 2.48 -1.03
C SER A 51 -10.79 2.51 -0.43
N TYR A 52 -10.93 2.16 0.85
CA TYR A 52 -12.21 2.12 1.52
C TYR A 52 -12.81 3.53 1.72
N LEU A 53 -12.00 4.52 2.11
CA LEU A 53 -12.47 5.90 2.21
C LEU A 53 -12.84 6.49 0.86
N ALA A 54 -12.05 6.22 -0.18
CA ALA A 54 -12.39 6.64 -1.54
C ALA A 54 -13.71 6.04 -1.99
N TRP A 55 -13.93 4.75 -1.70
CA TRP A 55 -15.19 4.06 -2.01
C TRP A 55 -16.37 4.62 -1.23
N ILE A 56 -16.25 4.86 0.09
CA ILE A 56 -17.32 5.46 0.90
C ILE A 56 -17.71 6.84 0.38
N LEU A 57 -16.72 7.71 0.14
CA LEU A 57 -16.97 9.08 -0.33
C LEU A 57 -17.68 9.09 -1.68
N ALA A 58 -17.30 8.18 -2.58
CA ALA A 58 -17.94 8.00 -3.87
C ALA A 58 -19.35 7.40 -3.75
N SER A 59 -19.54 6.38 -2.92
CA SER A 59 -20.83 5.71 -2.70
C SER A 59 -21.87 6.65 -2.10
N LEU A 60 -21.45 7.56 -1.22
CA LEU A 60 -22.30 8.58 -0.62
C LEU A 60 -22.51 9.80 -1.53
N LYS A 61 -21.91 9.82 -2.73
CA LYS A 61 -21.91 10.95 -3.68
C LYS A 61 -21.37 12.26 -3.08
N ILE A 62 -20.48 12.18 -2.08
CA ILE A 62 -19.84 13.34 -1.45
C ILE A 62 -18.72 13.86 -2.37
N LEU A 63 -17.85 12.96 -2.82
CA LEU A 63 -16.78 13.26 -3.77
C LEU A 63 -16.73 12.16 -4.85
N PRO A 64 -16.48 12.50 -6.11
CA PRO A 64 -16.34 11.50 -7.17
C PRO A 64 -15.09 10.65 -6.94
N PHE A 65 -15.15 9.37 -7.34
CA PHE A 65 -13.95 8.54 -7.43
C PHE A 65 -13.04 9.08 -8.55
N SER A 66 -12.08 9.90 -8.17
CA SER A 66 -11.18 10.61 -9.10
C SER A 66 -9.80 10.79 -8.48
N LEU A 67 -8.80 11.07 -9.33
CA LEU A 67 -7.42 11.27 -8.90
C LEU A 67 -7.26 12.41 -7.88
N PRO A 68 -7.92 13.58 -8.02
CA PRO A 68 -7.90 14.62 -6.98
C PRO A 68 -8.43 14.15 -5.62
N THR A 69 -9.50 13.36 -5.59
CA THR A 69 -10.07 12.80 -4.34
C THR A 69 -9.07 11.89 -3.65
N LEU A 70 -8.41 11.00 -4.40
CA LEU A 70 -7.39 10.09 -3.86
C LEU A 70 -6.18 10.86 -3.31
N ILE A 71 -5.71 11.88 -4.02
CA ILE A 71 -4.63 12.76 -3.55
C ILE A 71 -5.03 13.48 -2.26
N GLY A 72 -6.26 13.99 -2.18
CA GLY A 72 -6.79 14.63 -0.97
C GLY A 72 -6.80 13.69 0.24
N ILE A 73 -7.25 12.44 0.05
CA ILE A 73 -7.24 11.42 1.11
C ILE A 73 -5.80 11.12 1.55
N LEU A 74 -4.87 10.93 0.61
CA LEU A 74 -3.46 10.70 0.92
C LEU A 74 -2.84 11.87 1.68
N ALA A 75 -3.13 13.12 1.28
CA ALA A 75 -2.64 14.31 1.94
C ALA A 75 -3.10 14.37 3.41
N ILE A 76 -4.36 14.05 3.70
CA ILE A 76 -4.88 13.98 5.07
C ILE A 76 -4.10 12.95 5.89
N PHE A 77 -3.84 11.77 5.35
CA PHE A 77 -3.08 10.73 6.07
C PHE A 77 -1.61 11.10 6.27
N ILE A 78 -0.97 11.80 5.32
CA ILE A 78 0.40 12.32 5.50
C ILE A 78 0.43 13.33 6.64
N VAL A 79 -0.54 14.26 6.71
CA VAL A 79 -0.63 15.22 7.82
C VAL A 79 -0.86 14.48 9.14
N ALA A 80 -1.79 13.52 9.19
CA ALA A 80 -2.01 12.74 10.39
C ALA A 80 -0.76 11.96 10.83
N SER A 81 -0.06 11.34 9.89
CA SER A 81 1.11 10.52 10.20
C SER A 81 2.30 11.35 10.68
N THR A 82 2.52 12.54 10.10
CA THR A 82 3.55 13.50 10.53
C THR A 82 3.28 14.05 11.93
N VAL A 83 2.03 14.42 12.23
CA VAL A 83 1.60 14.85 13.57
C VAL A 83 1.84 13.73 14.59
N ILE A 84 1.41 12.51 14.31
CA ILE A 84 1.61 11.35 15.21
C ILE A 84 3.11 11.10 15.45
N SER A 85 3.90 11.13 14.38
CA SER A 85 5.36 10.92 14.44
C SER A 85 6.04 11.94 15.36
N TYR A 86 5.67 13.23 15.23
CA TYR A 86 6.21 14.31 16.04
C TYR A 86 5.91 14.14 17.53
N PHE A 87 4.66 13.83 17.88
CA PHE A 87 4.25 13.73 19.29
C PHE A 87 4.69 12.43 19.98
N LYS A 88 4.77 11.31 19.25
CA LYS A 88 5.03 9.98 19.85
C LYS A 88 6.48 9.50 19.71
N GLN A 89 7.36 10.26 19.05
CA GLN A 89 8.73 9.87 18.71
C GLN A 89 8.83 8.43 18.17
N SER A 90 7.81 7.99 17.43
CA SER A 90 7.62 6.57 17.10
C SER A 90 8.74 6.02 16.21
N PHE A 91 9.38 6.90 15.42
CA PHE A 91 10.49 6.55 14.54
C PHE A 91 11.81 6.22 15.26
N GLN A 92 12.10 6.81 16.41
CA GLN A 92 13.42 6.66 17.06
C GLN A 92 13.70 5.23 17.53
N LYS A 93 12.66 4.42 17.72
CA LYS A 93 12.77 3.04 18.22
C LYS A 93 12.78 1.97 17.11
N LEU A 94 12.67 2.35 15.83
CA LEU A 94 12.75 1.42 14.69
C LEU A 94 14.21 1.06 14.31
N GLY A 95 15.19 1.88 14.71
CA GLY A 95 16.59 1.70 14.30
C GLY A 95 17.26 0.38 14.71
N GLY A 96 16.72 -0.30 15.73
CA GLY A 96 17.26 -1.57 16.21
C GLY A 96 16.88 -2.80 15.40
N GLN A 97 15.90 -2.72 14.48
CA GLN A 97 15.25 -3.88 13.88
C GLN A 97 15.29 -3.92 12.36
N TRP A 98 16.24 -3.21 11.75
CA TRP A 98 16.39 -3.10 10.30
C TRP A 98 16.48 -4.46 9.58
N LYS A 99 17.02 -5.50 10.24
CA LYS A 99 17.11 -6.86 9.67
C LYS A 99 15.72 -7.48 9.46
N ILE A 100 14.80 -7.24 10.39
CA ILE A 100 13.42 -7.77 10.31
C ILE A 100 12.67 -7.02 9.22
N ILE A 101 12.78 -5.68 9.19
CA ILE A 101 12.19 -4.84 8.14
C ILE A 101 12.72 -5.26 6.75
N LEU A 102 14.02 -5.50 6.63
CA LEU A 102 14.62 -5.96 5.37
C LEU A 102 14.10 -7.35 4.96
N PHE A 103 13.98 -8.28 5.91
CA PHE A 103 13.40 -9.60 5.65
C PHE A 103 11.95 -9.50 5.18
N GLU A 104 11.14 -8.68 5.84
CA GLU A 104 9.75 -8.40 5.47
C GLU A 104 9.64 -7.78 4.07
N GLU A 105 10.55 -6.85 3.73
CA GLU A 105 10.57 -6.22 2.41
C GLU A 105 10.98 -7.20 1.32
N ILE A 106 11.96 -8.08 1.60
CA ILE A 106 12.34 -9.16 0.67
C ILE A 106 11.17 -10.12 0.48
N LEU A 107 10.49 -10.53 1.56
CA LEU A 107 9.35 -11.42 1.50
C LEU A 107 8.19 -10.80 0.69
N PHE A 108 7.89 -9.52 0.94
CA PHE A 108 6.88 -8.77 0.19
C PHE A 108 7.24 -8.69 -1.30
N THR A 109 8.48 -8.33 -1.62
CA THR A 109 8.96 -8.19 -2.99
C THR A 109 8.94 -9.53 -3.72
N ALA A 110 9.37 -10.60 -3.06
CA ALA A 110 9.32 -11.96 -3.59
C ALA A 110 7.87 -12.39 -3.87
N GLY A 111 6.94 -12.11 -2.94
CA GLY A 111 5.51 -12.38 -3.13
C GLY A 111 4.91 -11.59 -4.30
N LEU A 112 5.27 -10.31 -4.44
CA LEU A 112 4.82 -9.46 -5.54
C LEU A 112 5.35 -9.93 -6.90
N ILE A 113 6.63 -10.30 -6.98
CA ILE A 113 7.23 -10.89 -8.19
C ILE A 113 6.60 -12.25 -8.51
N PHE A 114 6.41 -13.10 -7.49
CA PHE A 114 5.79 -14.41 -7.65
C PHE A 114 4.36 -14.27 -8.19
N TRP A 115 3.56 -13.37 -7.61
CA TRP A 115 2.19 -13.13 -8.08
C TRP A 115 2.16 -12.56 -9.50
N ALA A 116 3.06 -11.63 -9.82
CA ALA A 116 3.19 -11.09 -11.18
C ALA A 116 3.59 -12.19 -12.18
N TYR A 117 4.48 -13.11 -11.79
CA TYR A 117 4.89 -14.25 -12.61
C TYR A 117 3.71 -15.20 -12.89
N VAL A 118 2.94 -15.55 -11.84
CA VAL A 118 1.73 -16.37 -11.98
C VAL A 118 0.75 -15.71 -12.95
N ARG A 119 0.48 -14.41 -12.75
CA ARG A 119 -0.45 -13.66 -13.62
C ARG A 119 0.04 -13.54 -15.07
N ALA A 120 1.35 -13.44 -15.28
CA ALA A 120 1.93 -13.41 -16.61
C ALA A 120 1.81 -14.74 -17.38
N HIS A 121 1.71 -15.87 -16.67
CA HIS A 121 1.55 -17.21 -17.25
C HIS A 121 0.09 -17.65 -17.40
N GLU A 122 -0.86 -16.79 -17.04
CA GLU A 122 -2.29 -17.00 -17.23
C GLU A 122 -2.81 -16.02 -18.31
N PRO A 123 -2.54 -16.27 -19.61
CA PRO A 123 -2.92 -15.40 -20.72
C PRO A 123 -4.42 -15.53 -21.06
N SER A 124 -5.28 -15.81 -20.08
CA SER A 124 -6.72 -15.87 -20.29
C SER A 124 -7.26 -14.45 -20.40
N ILE A 125 -7.46 -13.99 -21.65
CA ILE A 125 -8.20 -12.77 -21.96
C ILE A 125 -9.68 -13.04 -21.65
N HIS A 126 -10.15 -12.69 -20.46
CA HIS A 126 -11.59 -12.78 -20.09
C HIS A 126 -12.44 -11.67 -20.75
N GLY A 127 -12.10 -11.24 -21.97
CA GLY A 127 -12.59 -10.00 -22.56
C GLY A 127 -12.88 -10.02 -24.06
N LEU A 128 -12.89 -11.18 -24.72
CA LEU A 128 -13.37 -11.28 -26.09
C LEU A 128 -14.66 -12.09 -26.10
N GLU A 129 -15.77 -11.36 -26.27
CA GLU A 129 -17.14 -11.80 -26.50
C GLU A 129 -17.94 -12.28 -25.28
N LYS A 130 -18.69 -11.35 -24.69
CA LYS A 130 -20.05 -11.71 -24.25
C LYS A 130 -20.93 -11.65 -25.50
N PHE A 131 -21.31 -12.81 -26.04
CA PHE A 131 -22.40 -12.86 -27.03
C PHE A 131 -23.63 -12.19 -26.41
N MET A 132 -24.08 -11.12 -27.05
CA MET A 132 -25.32 -10.45 -26.71
C MET A 132 -26.44 -11.17 -27.46
N ASP A 133 -26.92 -12.25 -26.86
CA ASP A 133 -28.21 -12.86 -27.17
C ASP A 133 -29.25 -12.33 -26.18
#